data_AF-A0A419IBD9-F1
#
_entry.id   AF-A0A419IBD9-F1
#
_cell.length_a   1.000
_cell.length_b   1.000
_cell.length_c   1.000
_cell.angle_alpha   90.00
_cell.angle_beta   90.00
_cell.angle_gamma   90.00
#
_symmetry.space_group_name_H-M   'P 1'
#
loop_
_entity.id
_entity.type
_entity.pdbx_description
1 polymer ?
#
loop_
_entity_poly.entity_id
_entity_poly.type
_entity_poly.pdbx_seq_one_letter_code
_entity_poly.pdbx_strand_id
1 'polypeptide(L)'
;MHRTRDHGRVTGSTHYRREPSGAGEVRREPVLPDRRVSISTAKPLHAGDLRIRAWGATREECVAQTVSALVAGFVPRLPRQTSATEFDVHGDTDVALLVGVLRTVISGIGARNEIPVAADVWAAPNGLRVRLGVADLAGVVAVGAVPKGVSAQHVRFAPRTDGWWCAACVDL
;
A
#
# COMPACT_ATOMS: atom_id res chain seq x y z
N MET A 1 -26.67 -38.14 55.72
CA MET A 1 -27.38 -37.98 54.43
C MET A 1 -26.45 -38.44 53.31
N HIS A 2 -26.54 -39.72 52.97
CA HIS A 2 -25.82 -40.36 51.87
C HIS A 2 -26.81 -41.35 51.25
N ARG A 3 -27.10 -41.23 49.96
CA ARG A 3 -27.77 -42.28 49.18
C ARG A 3 -27.24 -42.29 47.75
N THR A 4 -26.21 -43.11 47.57
CA THR A 4 -26.00 -43.95 46.39
C THR A 4 -27.26 -44.77 46.09
N ARG A 5 -27.58 -44.93 44.81
CA ARG A 5 -28.46 -45.97 44.29
C ARG A 5 -27.82 -46.59 43.05
N ASP A 6 -27.39 -47.82 43.22
CA ASP A 6 -27.23 -48.84 42.19
C ASP A 6 -28.50 -49.71 42.22
N HIS A 7 -28.98 -50.17 41.06
CA HIS A 7 -29.84 -51.36 40.89
C HIS A 7 -29.96 -51.73 39.39
N GLY A 8 -29.12 -52.66 38.95
CA GLY A 8 -29.52 -54.04 38.62
C GLY A 8 -30.55 -54.33 37.51
N ARG A 9 -30.02 -54.99 36.46
CA ARG A 9 -30.40 -56.33 35.93
C ARG A 9 -31.53 -56.51 34.88
N VAL A 10 -31.07 -56.86 33.67
CA VAL A 10 -31.45 -57.94 32.71
C VAL A 10 -32.90 -58.42 32.60
N THR A 11 -33.46 -58.27 31.39
CA THR A 11 -34.23 -59.28 30.60
C THR A 11 -34.00 -58.93 29.12
N GLY A 12 -33.72 -59.86 28.21
CA GLY A 12 -34.66 -60.83 27.66
C GLY A 12 -34.77 -60.59 26.15
N SER A 13 -34.24 -61.53 25.37
CA SER A 13 -34.11 -61.57 23.91
C SER A 13 -35.43 -61.82 23.16
N THR A 14 -35.65 -61.16 22.01
CA THR A 14 -36.44 -61.72 20.89
C THR A 14 -35.92 -61.22 19.53
N HIS A 15 -35.79 -62.17 18.62
CA HIS A 15 -35.27 -62.14 17.26
C HIS A 15 -35.97 -61.16 16.29
N TYR A 16 -35.22 -60.64 15.31
CA TYR A 16 -35.61 -60.81 13.91
C TYR A 16 -34.40 -60.88 12.96
N ARG A 17 -34.66 -61.56 11.85
CA ARG A 17 -33.77 -62.21 10.90
C ARG A 17 -33.30 -61.24 9.78
N ARG A 18 -32.02 -61.36 9.41
CA ARG A 18 -31.31 -61.03 8.13
C ARG A 18 -32.22 -61.08 6.88
N GLU A 19 -32.21 -60.21 5.84
CA GLU A 19 -31.20 -59.67 4.89
C GLU A 19 -31.92 -58.69 3.89
N PRO A 20 -31.35 -58.16 2.77
CA PRO A 20 -30.03 -57.56 2.50
C PRO A 20 -30.11 -56.18 1.77
N SER A 21 -28.94 -55.57 1.58
CA SER A 21 -28.51 -54.77 0.41
C SER A 21 -29.32 -53.52 0.00
N GLY A 22 -28.68 -52.38 0.20
CA GLY A 22 -29.04 -51.11 -0.43
C GLY A 22 -27.97 -50.08 -0.14
N ALA A 23 -26.82 -50.22 -0.81
CA ALA A 23 -25.74 -49.25 -0.80
C ALA A 23 -26.27 -47.85 -1.13
N GLY A 24 -26.06 -46.92 -0.21
CA GLY A 24 -26.35 -45.51 -0.37
C GLY A 24 -25.40 -44.72 0.51
N GLU A 25 -24.12 -44.74 0.16
CA GLU A 25 -23.13 -43.87 0.77
C GLU A 25 -23.54 -42.42 0.49
N VAL A 26 -24.13 -41.75 1.50
CA VAL A 26 -24.39 -40.31 1.44
C VAL A 26 -23.03 -39.62 1.50
N ARG A 27 -22.47 -39.37 0.33
CA ARG A 27 -21.24 -38.60 0.15
C ARG A 27 -21.50 -37.20 0.73
N ARG A 28 -20.97 -36.94 1.93
CA ARG A 28 -20.96 -35.58 2.48
C ARG A 28 -20.01 -34.76 1.63
N GLU A 29 -20.57 -33.93 0.77
CA GLU A 29 -19.82 -32.94 0.02
C GLU A 29 -19.15 -31.99 1.04
N PRO A 30 -17.84 -31.70 0.91
CA PRO A 30 -17.23 -30.67 1.73
C PRO A 30 -17.88 -29.34 1.36
N VAL A 31 -18.54 -28.71 2.34
CA VAL A 31 -18.94 -27.31 2.21
C VAL A 31 -17.66 -26.49 2.08
N LEU A 32 -17.37 -26.06 0.85
CA LEU A 32 -16.24 -25.17 0.56
C LEU A 32 -16.45 -23.91 1.41
N PRO A 33 -15.46 -23.44 2.20
CA PRO A 33 -15.62 -22.22 2.95
C PRO A 33 -16.00 -21.09 2.00
N ASP A 34 -17.07 -20.37 2.35
CA ASP A 34 -17.57 -19.21 1.64
C ASP A 34 -16.38 -18.27 1.37
N ARG A 35 -15.99 -18.19 0.09
CA ARG A 35 -14.84 -17.43 -0.36
C ARG A 35 -15.24 -15.97 -0.22
N ARG A 36 -15.07 -15.41 0.99
CA ARG A 36 -15.32 -13.98 1.22
C ARG A 36 -14.48 -13.21 0.22
N VAL A 37 -15.14 -12.68 -0.81
CA VAL A 37 -14.54 -11.74 -1.73
C VAL A 37 -14.27 -10.50 -0.90
N SER A 38 -13.02 -10.30 -0.50
CA SER A 38 -12.57 -9.04 0.05
C SER A 38 -12.69 -8.01 -1.06
N ILE A 39 -13.80 -7.27 -1.09
CA ILE A 39 -13.95 -6.12 -1.97
C ILE A 39 -12.97 -5.06 -1.45
N SER A 40 -11.80 -4.95 -2.07
CA SER A 40 -10.88 -3.85 -1.81
C SER A 40 -11.49 -2.59 -2.43
N THR A 41 -11.96 -1.66 -1.58
CA THR A 41 -12.48 -0.37 -2.05
C THR A 41 -11.31 0.48 -2.54
N ALA A 42 -10.98 0.35 -3.83
CA ALA A 42 -10.03 1.25 -4.45
C ALA A 42 -10.66 2.62 -4.61
N LYS A 43 -10.01 3.68 -4.10
CA LYS A 43 -10.45 5.06 -4.35
C LYS A 43 -10.35 5.31 -5.87
N PRO A 44 -11.44 5.68 -6.55
CA PRO A 44 -11.39 6.03 -7.96
C PRO A 44 -10.51 7.26 -8.17
N LEU A 45 -9.73 7.26 -9.25
CA LEU A 45 -8.98 8.44 -9.66
C LEU A 45 -9.96 9.55 -10.07
N HIS A 46 -9.79 10.74 -9.51
CA HIS A 46 -10.57 11.91 -9.88
C HIS A 46 -9.94 12.59 -11.11
N ALA A 47 -10.75 13.30 -11.89
CA ALA A 47 -10.30 13.98 -13.10
C ALA A 47 -9.25 15.08 -12.85
N GLY A 48 -9.03 15.47 -11.59
CA GLY A 48 -8.00 16.43 -11.17
C GLY A 48 -6.73 15.80 -10.58
N ASP A 49 -6.62 14.47 -10.50
CA ASP A 49 -5.44 13.82 -9.90
C ASP A 49 -4.21 13.97 -10.80
N LEU A 50 -3.07 14.31 -10.19
CA LEU A 50 -1.79 14.36 -10.87
C LEU A 50 -1.26 12.95 -11.08
N ARG A 51 -1.00 12.57 -12.34
CA ARG A 51 -0.39 11.29 -12.72
C ARG A 51 1.08 11.49 -13.05
N ILE A 52 1.94 10.87 -12.27
CA ILE A 52 3.39 10.96 -12.43
C ILE A 52 3.90 9.67 -13.04
N ARG A 53 4.84 9.82 -13.98
CA ARG A 53 5.72 8.74 -14.43
C ARG A 53 7.15 9.24 -14.42
N ALA A 54 8.04 8.44 -13.85
CA ALA A 54 9.45 8.75 -13.75
C ALA A 54 10.28 7.51 -14.01
N TRP A 55 11.54 7.74 -14.36
CA TRP A 55 12.52 6.73 -14.70
C TRP A 55 13.86 7.13 -14.10
N GLY A 56 14.71 6.16 -13.83
CA GLY A 56 16.09 6.37 -13.42
C GLY A 56 16.94 5.16 -13.75
N ALA A 57 18.25 5.34 -13.87
CA ALA A 57 19.18 4.24 -14.04
C ALA A 57 19.23 3.36 -12.77
N THR A 58 18.97 3.97 -11.60
CA THR A 58 18.84 3.27 -10.32
C THR A 58 17.45 3.45 -9.70
N ARG A 59 17.18 2.63 -8.68
CA ARG A 59 15.97 2.72 -7.87
C ARG A 59 15.86 4.10 -7.22
N GLU A 60 16.95 4.56 -6.63
CA GLU A 60 17.07 5.82 -5.92
C GLU A 60 16.86 7.01 -6.88
N GLU A 61 17.46 6.96 -8.07
CA GLU A 61 17.27 7.99 -9.09
C GLU A 61 15.81 8.05 -9.55
N CYS A 62 15.14 6.92 -9.76
CA CYS A 62 13.72 6.91 -10.12
C CYS A 62 12.84 7.60 -9.05
N VAL A 63 13.15 7.40 -7.77
CA VAL A 63 12.46 8.08 -6.65
C VAL A 63 12.73 9.58 -6.70
N ALA A 64 13.98 10.00 -6.87
CA ALA A 64 14.35 11.42 -6.99
C ALA A 64 13.60 12.10 -8.15
N GLN A 65 13.58 11.46 -9.33
CA GLN A 65 12.83 11.94 -10.49
C GLN A 65 11.33 12.00 -10.25
N THR A 66 10.77 11.07 -9.46
CA THR A 66 9.35 11.11 -9.08
C THR A 66 9.03 12.33 -8.21
N VAL A 67 9.92 12.69 -7.27
CA VAL A 67 9.78 13.90 -6.44
C VAL A 67 9.87 15.17 -7.30
N SER A 68 10.84 15.23 -8.22
CA SER A 68 10.95 16.36 -9.15
C SER A 68 9.71 16.50 -10.03
N ALA A 69 9.17 15.39 -10.55
CA ALA A 69 7.95 15.40 -11.37
C ALA A 69 6.69 15.80 -10.57
N LEU A 70 6.59 15.42 -9.30
CA LEU A 70 5.54 15.89 -8.40
C LEU A 70 5.54 17.42 -8.33
N VAL A 71 6.69 18.03 -8.05
CA VAL A 71 6.80 19.47 -7.90
C VAL A 71 6.58 20.20 -9.22
N ALA A 72 7.18 19.72 -10.31
CA ALA A 72 6.99 20.30 -11.64
C ALA A 72 5.52 20.29 -12.09
N GLY A 73 4.70 19.36 -11.57
CA GLY A 73 3.28 19.27 -11.85
C GLY A 73 2.44 20.45 -11.34
N PHE A 74 2.90 21.19 -10.33
CA PHE A 74 2.18 22.36 -9.79
C PHE A 74 3.06 23.61 -9.62
N VAL A 75 4.38 23.51 -9.80
CA VAL A 75 5.34 24.62 -9.74
C VAL A 75 6.19 24.62 -11.01
N PRO A 76 5.81 25.39 -12.05
CA PRO A 76 6.51 25.37 -13.34
C PRO A 76 7.88 26.05 -13.30
N ARG A 77 8.15 26.87 -12.28
CA ARG A 77 9.43 27.56 -12.08
C ARG A 77 9.86 27.40 -10.63
N LEU A 78 10.90 26.60 -10.41
CA LEU A 78 11.43 26.36 -9.08
C LEU A 78 12.11 27.64 -8.54
N PRO A 79 11.83 28.03 -7.30
CA PRO A 79 12.56 29.10 -6.64
C PRO A 79 13.99 28.68 -6.29
N ARG A 80 14.81 29.63 -5.85
CA ARG A 80 16.14 29.33 -5.30
C ARG A 80 16.01 28.55 -4.00
N GLN A 81 16.81 27.50 -3.85
CA GLN A 81 16.94 26.75 -2.60
C GLN A 81 17.32 27.68 -1.44
N THR A 82 16.63 27.53 -0.30
CA THR A 82 16.89 28.31 0.92
C THR A 82 17.44 27.45 2.05
N SER A 83 17.09 26.16 2.11
CA SER A 83 17.59 25.22 3.11
C SER A 83 17.62 23.79 2.56
N ALA A 84 17.97 22.83 3.41
CA ALA A 84 17.89 21.41 3.10
C ALA A 84 17.33 20.64 4.30
N THR A 85 16.63 19.54 4.04
CA THR A 85 16.12 18.63 5.05
C THR A 85 16.42 17.19 4.66
N GLU A 86 16.65 16.34 5.66
CA GLU A 86 16.97 14.94 5.49
C GLU A 86 16.03 14.07 6.30
N PHE A 87 15.64 12.92 5.74
CA PHE A 87 14.84 11.93 6.43
C PHE A 87 15.09 10.53 5.87
N ASP A 88 14.92 9.54 6.73
CA ASP A 88 14.96 8.14 6.34
C ASP A 88 13.52 7.63 6.11
N VAL A 89 13.35 6.78 5.10
CA VAL A 89 12.10 6.08 4.80
C VAL A 89 12.34 4.59 4.88
N HIS A 90 11.50 3.93 5.68
CA HIS A 90 11.51 2.49 5.86
C HIS A 90 10.31 1.84 5.19
N GLY A 91 10.49 0.63 4.69
CA GLY A 91 9.42 -0.13 4.06
C GLY A 91 9.89 -1.47 3.53
N ASP A 92 8.98 -2.45 3.56
CA ASP A 92 9.28 -3.84 3.16
C ASP A 92 9.20 -4.07 1.65
N THR A 93 8.69 -3.08 0.90
CA THR A 93 8.54 -3.14 -0.56
C THR A 93 8.95 -1.82 -1.18
N ASP A 94 9.42 -1.85 -2.43
CA ASP A 94 9.75 -0.64 -3.17
C ASP A 94 8.53 0.31 -3.25
N VAL A 95 7.33 -0.23 -3.49
CA VAL A 95 6.09 0.55 -3.48
C VAL A 95 5.87 1.26 -2.14
N ALA A 96 6.09 0.58 -1.01
CA ALA A 96 5.96 1.20 0.31
C ALA A 96 7.00 2.31 0.52
N LEU A 97 8.22 2.13 0.04
CA LEU A 97 9.27 3.16 0.09
C LEU A 97 8.87 4.39 -0.73
N LEU A 98 8.41 4.22 -1.97
CA LEU A 98 7.98 5.35 -2.81
C LEU A 98 6.78 6.10 -2.20
N VAL A 99 5.79 5.36 -1.68
CA VAL A 99 4.65 5.96 -0.97
C VAL A 99 5.12 6.75 0.26
N GLY A 100 6.06 6.21 1.04
CA GLY A 100 6.63 6.89 2.20
C GLY A 100 7.30 8.22 1.83
N VAL A 101 8.15 8.22 0.80
CA VAL A 101 8.81 9.44 0.31
C VAL A 101 7.79 10.48 -0.14
N LEU A 102 6.81 10.09 -0.98
CA LEU A 102 5.80 11.02 -1.49
C LEU A 102 4.92 11.59 -0.38
N ARG A 103 4.55 10.79 0.63
CA ARG A 103 3.78 11.28 1.78
C ARG A 103 4.56 12.30 2.60
N THR A 104 5.85 12.05 2.86
CA THR A 104 6.70 12.99 3.60
C THR A 104 6.86 14.31 2.83
N VAL A 105 7.08 14.25 1.51
CA VAL A 105 7.16 15.43 0.65
C VAL A 105 5.85 16.23 0.65
N ILE A 106 4.72 15.57 0.40
CA ILE A 106 3.40 16.21 0.37
C ILE A 106 3.06 16.84 1.72
N SER A 107 3.40 16.15 2.82
CA SER A 107 3.26 16.68 4.17
C SER A 107 4.10 17.94 4.40
N GLY A 108 5.36 17.97 3.91
CA GLY A 108 6.22 19.16 3.98
C GLY A 108 5.63 20.35 3.24
N ILE A 109 5.11 20.12 2.03
CA ILE A 109 4.42 21.16 1.24
C ILE A 109 3.20 21.69 2.00
N GLY A 110 2.31 20.82 2.46
CA GLY A 110 1.04 21.24 3.09
C GLY A 110 1.19 21.80 4.50
N ALA A 111 2.13 21.29 5.30
CA ALA A 111 2.26 21.65 6.72
C ALA A 111 3.31 22.73 6.99
N ARG A 112 4.35 22.83 6.15
CA ARG A 112 5.47 23.76 6.35
C ARG A 112 5.68 24.74 5.19
N ASN A 113 4.85 24.66 4.15
CA ASN A 113 5.01 25.48 2.96
C ASN A 113 6.37 25.28 2.27
N GLU A 114 6.98 24.09 2.44
CA GLU A 114 8.30 23.76 1.89
C GLU A 114 8.14 23.00 0.57
N ILE A 115 8.67 23.57 -0.52
CA ILE A 115 8.73 22.92 -1.82
C ILE A 115 10.11 22.29 -2.00
N PRO A 116 10.21 20.99 -2.35
CA PRO A 116 11.46 20.41 -2.84
C PRO A 116 11.87 21.06 -4.17
N VAL A 117 13.07 21.61 -4.22
CA VAL A 117 13.70 22.15 -5.44
C VAL A 117 14.86 21.27 -5.93
N ALA A 118 15.33 20.36 -5.08
CA ALA A 118 16.28 19.31 -5.41
C ALA A 118 15.97 18.07 -4.55
N ALA A 119 16.22 16.88 -5.09
CA ALA A 119 16.05 15.62 -4.36
C ALA A 119 17.24 14.70 -4.64
N ASP A 120 17.94 14.34 -3.59
CA ASP A 120 18.97 13.30 -3.60
C ASP A 120 18.47 12.11 -2.79
N VAL A 121 18.65 10.91 -3.31
CA VAL A 121 18.18 9.67 -2.69
C VAL A 121 19.31 8.66 -2.70
N TRP A 122 19.48 7.96 -1.58
CA TRP A 122 20.46 6.89 -1.42
C TRP A 122 19.81 5.66 -0.82
N ALA A 123 20.34 4.50 -1.17
CA ALA A 123 20.01 3.26 -0.49
C ALA A 123 20.48 3.34 0.96
N ALA A 124 19.62 2.90 1.89
CA ALA A 124 19.94 2.72 3.29
C ALA A 124 19.66 1.26 3.70
N PRO A 125 20.26 0.73 4.77
CA PRO A 125 20.12 -0.67 5.16
C PRO A 125 18.67 -1.16 5.28
N ASN A 126 17.77 -0.29 5.74
CA ASN A 126 16.35 -0.58 5.96
C ASN A 126 15.43 0.29 5.08
N GLY A 127 15.88 0.74 3.92
CA GLY A 127 15.06 1.54 2.99
C GLY A 127 15.84 2.60 2.22
N LEU A 128 15.40 3.85 2.31
CA LEU A 128 15.98 4.99 1.60
C LEU A 128 16.36 6.10 2.56
N ARG A 129 17.49 6.76 2.30
CA ARG A 129 17.81 8.08 2.85
C ARG A 129 17.51 9.13 1.79
N VAL A 130 16.77 10.16 2.16
CA VAL A 130 16.38 11.23 1.24
C VAL A 130 16.88 12.56 1.78
N ARG A 131 17.53 13.33 0.92
CA ARG A 131 17.83 14.75 1.16
C ARG A 131 17.08 15.60 0.17
N LEU A 132 16.34 16.57 0.67
CA LEU A 132 15.64 17.55 -0.15
C LEU A 132 16.29 18.90 0.03
N GLY A 133 16.70 19.53 -1.07
CA GLY A 133 16.86 20.98 -1.08
C GLY A 133 15.47 21.60 -1.14
N VAL A 134 15.16 22.53 -0.25
CA VAL A 134 13.81 23.12 -0.14
C VAL A 134 13.82 24.63 -0.26
N ALA A 135 12.66 25.17 -0.61
CA ALA A 135 12.36 26.59 -0.66
C ALA A 135 10.93 26.87 -0.15
N ASP A 136 10.65 28.12 0.23
CA ASP A 136 9.32 28.53 0.71
C ASP A 136 8.35 28.74 -0.47
N LEU A 137 7.16 28.14 -0.38
CA LEU A 137 6.06 28.25 -1.34
C LEU A 137 5.38 29.63 -1.31
N ALA A 138 5.52 30.42 -0.24
CA ALA A 138 4.82 31.70 -0.08
C ALA A 138 5.13 32.73 -1.18
N GLY A 139 6.32 32.64 -1.78
CA GLY A 139 6.76 33.50 -2.88
C GLY A 139 6.57 32.90 -4.27
N VAL A 140 5.92 31.73 -4.40
CA VAL A 140 5.84 30.97 -5.64
C VAL A 140 4.43 30.98 -6.20
N VAL A 141 4.32 31.26 -7.50
CA VAL A 141 3.05 31.13 -8.22
C VAL A 141 2.86 29.66 -8.58
N ALA A 142 2.10 28.95 -7.73
CA ALA A 142 1.64 27.60 -8.04
C ALA A 142 0.58 27.62 -9.15
N VAL A 143 0.59 26.61 -10.00
CA VAL A 143 -0.39 26.41 -11.05
C VAL A 143 -1.26 25.23 -10.67
N GLY A 144 -2.55 25.48 -10.47
CA GLY A 144 -3.50 24.45 -10.04
C GLY A 144 -3.50 24.22 -8.54
N ALA A 145 -4.05 23.08 -8.14
CA ALA A 145 -4.22 22.73 -6.73
C ALA A 145 -2.95 22.11 -6.14
N VAL A 146 -2.74 22.35 -4.84
CA VAL A 146 -1.58 21.85 -4.10
C VAL A 146 -1.79 20.37 -3.77
N PRO A 147 -0.78 19.49 -3.99
CA PRO A 147 -0.87 18.08 -3.63
C PRO A 147 -1.31 17.84 -2.18
N LYS A 148 -2.27 16.92 -1.99
CA LYS A 148 -2.85 16.58 -0.69
C LYS A 148 -2.53 15.16 -0.23
N GLY A 149 -2.28 14.25 -1.16
CA GLY A 149 -2.03 12.86 -0.82
C GLY A 149 -1.60 12.00 -2.00
N VAL A 150 -1.18 10.77 -1.71
CA VAL A 150 -0.83 9.78 -2.74
C VAL A 150 -1.74 8.55 -2.61
N SER A 151 -2.30 8.12 -3.72
CA SER A 151 -3.14 6.93 -3.77
C SER A 151 -2.27 5.68 -3.92
N ALA A 152 -1.89 5.07 -2.79
CA ALA A 152 -0.94 3.94 -2.73
C ALA A 152 -1.28 2.76 -3.67
N GLN A 153 -2.56 2.49 -3.90
CA GLN A 153 -3.03 1.40 -4.77
C GLN A 153 -2.71 1.65 -6.26
N HIS A 154 -2.52 2.91 -6.64
CA HIS A 154 -2.16 3.35 -7.98
C HIS A 154 -0.67 3.68 -8.10
N VAL A 155 0.14 3.28 -7.11
CA VAL A 155 1.60 3.37 -7.17
C VAL A 155 2.19 2.11 -7.77
N ARG A 156 3.13 2.28 -8.69
CA ARG A 156 3.97 1.22 -9.24
C ARG A 156 5.41 1.64 -9.15
N PHE A 157 6.25 0.70 -8.74
CA PHE A 157 7.68 0.91 -8.67
C PHE A 157 8.36 -0.43 -8.89
N ALA A 158 9.11 -0.57 -9.97
CA ALA A 158 9.72 -1.83 -10.34
C ALA A 158 10.96 -1.63 -11.23
N PRO A 159 11.86 -2.62 -11.29
CA PRO A 159 12.93 -2.64 -12.27
C PRO A 159 12.40 -2.84 -13.69
N ARG A 160 13.19 -2.42 -14.67
CA ARG A 160 13.07 -2.67 -16.12
C ARG A 160 14.41 -3.17 -16.65
N THR A 161 14.45 -3.51 -17.94
CA THR A 161 15.67 -3.93 -18.64
C THR A 161 16.80 -2.90 -18.61
N ASP A 162 16.46 -1.61 -18.54
CA ASP A 162 17.36 -0.46 -18.68
C ASP A 162 17.38 0.46 -17.45
N GLY A 163 16.87 -0.01 -16.30
CA GLY A 163 16.85 0.77 -15.07
C GLY A 163 15.58 0.53 -14.26
N TRP A 164 14.99 1.61 -13.77
CA TRP A 164 13.80 1.59 -12.91
C TRP A 164 12.72 2.50 -13.44
N TRP A 165 11.47 2.19 -13.09
CA TRP A 165 10.34 3.04 -13.39
C TRP A 165 9.39 3.16 -12.21
N CYS A 166 8.82 4.35 -12.10
CA CYS A 166 7.92 4.75 -11.04
C CYS A 166 6.66 5.32 -11.71
N ALA A 167 5.49 4.97 -11.18
CA ALA A 167 4.26 5.67 -11.48
C ALA A 167 3.47 5.89 -10.19
N ALA A 168 2.86 7.07 -10.07
CA ALA A 168 2.06 7.43 -8.91
C ALA A 168 0.87 8.28 -9.34
N CYS A 169 -0.23 8.16 -8.59
CA CYS A 169 -1.35 9.08 -8.67
C CYS A 169 -1.43 9.88 -7.38
N VAL A 170 -1.46 11.19 -7.52
CA VAL A 170 -1.42 12.16 -6.44
C VAL A 170 -2.74 12.92 -6.44
N ASP A 171 -3.39 12.91 -5.28
CA ASP A 171 -4.60 13.69 -5.04
C ASP A 171 -4.22 15.17 -4.93
N LEU A 172 -4.87 16.04 -5.71
CA LEU A 172 -4.72 17.49 -5.63
C LEU A 172 -5.82 18.18 -4.81
#